data_AF-A0A545U7N1-F1
#
_entry.id   AF-A0A545U7N1-F1
#
_cell.length_a   1.000
_cell.length_b   1.000
_cell.length_c   1.000
_cell.angle_alpha   90.00
_cell.angle_beta   90.00
_cell.angle_gamma   90.00
#
_symmetry.space_group_name_H-M   'P 1'
#
loop_
_entity.id
_entity.type
_entity.pdbx_description
1 polymer ?
#
loop_
_entity_poly.entity_id
_entity_poly.type
_entity_poly.pdbx_seq_one_letter_code
_entity_poly.pdbx_strand_id
1 'polypeptide(L)'
;MPRIVAKQDNLNELNQNYEQKPLKHPVFLNSVPKCGTHLIRNIFRMFVPVSQQYHQTFIQIPVLNQHLAAFSTQNPYLSWGHLLFSDDSATATHQVKQLIIVRDPYSWVLARARFFLSDTFQGNLEHLKSGKISVEQVLNMMIFGIYQKAPTLQEIYTHNAVSWLGTHTELVKFEDIIQHLKNLDSPQAKDYFQGLFDACEMGELPPDWKERIKVGSDRKQSGTARENLSGKKFDIPNELPETQKQMVEFAAPGLRKILGYE
;
A
#
# COMPACT_ATOMS: atom_id res chain seq x y z
N MET A 1 9.02 -5.92 -19.03
CA MET A 1 8.37 -5.40 -17.81
C MET A 1 8.24 -6.53 -16.79
N PRO A 2 8.41 -6.28 -15.48
CA PRO A 2 8.21 -7.31 -14.47
C PRO A 2 6.75 -7.79 -14.49
N ARG A 3 6.54 -9.10 -14.34
CA ARG A 3 5.22 -9.71 -14.22
C ARG A 3 4.95 -10.05 -12.76
N ILE A 4 3.79 -9.66 -12.26
CA ILE A 4 3.31 -10.01 -10.92
C ILE A 4 2.21 -11.05 -11.06
N VAL A 5 2.41 -12.24 -10.51
CA VAL A 5 1.43 -13.34 -10.54
C VAL A 5 0.89 -13.56 -9.14
N ALA A 6 -0.32 -13.07 -8.88
CA ALA A 6 -0.99 -13.15 -7.57
C ALA A 6 -2.35 -13.85 -7.68
N LYS A 7 -2.76 -14.53 -6.62
CA LYS A 7 -4.10 -15.14 -6.50
C LYS A 7 -5.18 -14.05 -6.59
N GLN A 8 -6.24 -14.31 -7.36
CA GLN A 8 -7.42 -13.45 -7.42
C GLN A 8 -8.25 -13.55 -6.12
N ASP A 9 -8.88 -12.43 -5.74
CA ASP A 9 -9.82 -12.35 -4.62
C ASP A 9 -11.28 -12.49 -5.10
N ASN A 10 -12.21 -12.79 -4.19
CA ASN A 10 -13.65 -12.85 -4.49
C ASN A 10 -14.46 -11.72 -3.82
N LEU A 11 -13.81 -10.59 -3.51
CA LEU A 11 -14.44 -9.52 -2.74
C LEU A 11 -15.58 -8.81 -3.48
N ASN A 12 -15.62 -8.85 -4.82
CA ASN A 12 -16.74 -8.28 -5.58
C ASN A 12 -18.04 -9.06 -5.36
N GLU A 13 -17.95 -10.38 -5.23
CA GLU A 13 -19.10 -11.23 -4.90
C GLU A 13 -19.53 -10.99 -3.45
N LEU A 14 -18.56 -10.94 -2.52
CA LEU A 14 -18.83 -10.69 -1.11
C LEU A 14 -19.39 -9.28 -0.84
N ASN A 15 -19.00 -8.28 -1.64
CA ASN A 15 -19.49 -6.90 -1.53
C ASN A 15 -21.01 -6.80 -1.73
N GLN A 16 -21.61 -7.68 -2.54
CA GLN A 16 -23.04 -7.69 -2.83
C GLN A 16 -23.90 -8.06 -1.61
N ASN A 17 -23.30 -8.65 -0.57
CA ASN A 17 -24.00 -9.00 0.67
C ASN A 17 -24.26 -7.79 1.59
N TYR A 18 -23.81 -6.60 1.18
CA TYR A 18 -23.76 -5.42 2.02
C TYR A 18 -24.42 -4.24 1.33
N GLU A 19 -25.18 -3.43 2.07
CA GLU A 19 -25.74 -2.17 1.55
C GLU A 19 -24.60 -1.16 1.32
N GLN A 20 -24.47 -0.63 0.11
CA GLN A 20 -23.38 0.27 -0.25
C GLN A 20 -23.90 1.70 -0.40
N LYS A 21 -23.12 2.67 0.12
CA LYS A 21 -23.38 4.09 -0.13
C LYS A 21 -22.50 4.55 -1.30
N PRO A 22 -23.07 5.17 -2.33
CA PRO A 22 -22.28 5.69 -3.44
C PRO A 22 -21.28 6.77 -2.98
N LEU A 23 -20.08 6.75 -3.57
CA LEU A 23 -19.09 7.80 -3.38
C LEU A 23 -19.59 9.11 -3.97
N LYS A 24 -19.40 10.20 -3.22
CA LYS A 24 -19.66 11.58 -3.66
C LYS A 24 -18.42 12.27 -4.23
N HIS A 25 -17.24 11.81 -3.82
CA HIS A 25 -15.94 12.32 -4.24
C HIS A 25 -15.06 11.16 -4.68
N PRO A 26 -14.18 11.35 -5.68
CA PRO A 26 -13.20 10.33 -6.02
C PRO A 26 -12.25 10.12 -4.83
N VAL A 27 -11.98 8.86 -4.52
CA VAL A 27 -11.10 8.44 -3.43
C VAL A 27 -9.92 7.70 -4.02
N PHE A 28 -8.71 8.12 -3.69
CA PHE A 28 -7.48 7.47 -4.14
C PHE A 28 -6.66 6.95 -2.97
N LEU A 29 -6.51 5.63 -2.93
CA LEU A 29 -5.66 4.92 -2.00
C LEU A 29 -4.26 4.81 -2.59
N ASN A 30 -3.45 5.86 -2.37
CA ASN A 30 -2.07 5.88 -2.79
C ASN A 30 -1.18 5.23 -1.71
N SER A 31 -0.04 4.69 -2.10
CA SER A 31 0.82 4.01 -1.15
C SER A 31 2.24 3.89 -1.65
N VAL A 32 3.17 3.85 -0.70
CA VAL A 32 4.50 3.33 -0.97
C VAL A 32 4.38 1.84 -1.31
N PRO A 33 5.01 1.35 -2.40
CA PRO A 33 5.00 -0.07 -2.74
C PRO A 33 5.35 -0.96 -1.55
N LYS A 34 4.55 -2.00 -1.30
CA LYS A 34 4.70 -2.95 -0.18
C LYS A 34 4.29 -2.43 1.21
N CYS A 35 3.65 -1.26 1.30
CA CYS A 35 3.08 -0.75 2.56
C CYS A 35 1.64 -1.21 2.84
N GLY A 36 1.13 -2.23 2.15
CA GLY A 36 -0.20 -2.80 2.44
C GLY A 36 -1.34 -2.25 1.60
N THR A 37 -1.07 -1.77 0.39
CA THR A 37 -2.08 -1.27 -0.57
C THR A 37 -3.22 -2.24 -0.79
N HIS A 38 -2.93 -3.54 -0.92
CA HIS A 38 -3.97 -4.56 -1.08
C HIS A 38 -4.87 -4.67 0.15
N LEU A 39 -4.32 -4.52 1.36
CA LEU A 39 -5.08 -4.58 2.60
C LEU A 39 -6.09 -3.44 2.67
N ILE A 40 -5.61 -2.20 2.55
CA ILE A 40 -6.49 -1.03 2.63
C ILE A 40 -7.49 -0.99 1.48
N ARG A 41 -7.05 -1.33 0.26
CA ARG A 41 -7.92 -1.45 -0.92
C ARG A 41 -9.05 -2.43 -0.65
N ASN A 42 -8.71 -3.64 -0.20
CA ASN A 42 -9.71 -4.68 0.02
C ASN A 42 -10.68 -4.31 1.15
N ILE A 43 -10.22 -3.63 2.21
CA ILE A 43 -11.08 -3.06 3.25
C ILE A 43 -12.06 -2.06 2.63
N PHE A 44 -11.57 -1.03 1.93
CA PHE A 44 -12.41 0.03 1.35
C PHE A 44 -13.37 -0.49 0.28
N ARG A 45 -12.97 -1.52 -0.47
CA ARG A 45 -13.84 -2.21 -1.44
C ARG A 45 -15.08 -2.83 -0.79
N MET A 46 -15.11 -3.08 0.51
CA MET A 46 -16.32 -3.59 1.19
C MET A 46 -17.35 -2.50 1.51
N PHE A 47 -17.00 -1.23 1.29
CA PHE A 47 -17.82 -0.07 1.61
C PHE A 47 -18.21 0.78 0.39
N VAL A 48 -17.71 0.42 -0.78
CA VAL A 48 -17.98 1.12 -2.04
C VAL A 48 -18.68 0.18 -3.02
N PRO A 49 -19.75 0.62 -3.72
CA PRO A 49 -20.39 -0.18 -4.76
C PRO A 49 -19.38 -0.68 -5.79
N VAL A 50 -19.50 -1.93 -6.25
CA VAL A 50 -18.60 -2.50 -7.25
C VAL A 50 -18.51 -1.64 -8.53
N SER A 51 -19.61 -1.00 -8.93
CA SER A 51 -19.65 -0.08 -10.07
C SER A 51 -18.79 1.17 -9.91
N GLN A 52 -18.43 1.56 -8.68
CA GLN A 52 -17.53 2.67 -8.36
C GLN A 52 -16.13 2.20 -7.95
N GLN A 53 -15.77 0.93 -8.18
CA GLN A 53 -14.40 0.44 -7.95
C GLN A 53 -13.60 0.46 -9.25
N TYR A 54 -12.47 1.18 -9.27
CA TYR A 54 -11.64 1.32 -10.46
C TYR A 54 -10.68 0.13 -10.63
N HIS A 55 -11.15 -0.92 -11.28
CA HIS A 55 -10.41 -2.19 -11.40
C HIS A 55 -9.35 -2.25 -12.52
N GLN A 56 -9.25 -1.23 -13.38
CA GLN A 56 -8.45 -1.33 -14.62
C GLN A 56 -6.95 -1.50 -14.36
N THR A 57 -6.39 -0.80 -13.38
CA THR A 57 -4.95 -0.87 -13.09
C THR A 57 -4.59 -0.33 -11.71
N PHE A 58 -3.35 -0.58 -11.28
CA PHE A 58 -2.69 0.22 -10.24
C PHE A 58 -2.11 1.47 -10.87
N ILE A 59 -2.64 2.63 -10.52
CA ILE A 59 -2.28 3.90 -11.16
C ILE A 59 -0.85 4.30 -10.76
N GLN A 60 -0.05 4.61 -11.77
CA GLN A 60 1.36 4.99 -11.70
C GLN A 60 1.65 5.99 -12.84
N ILE A 61 2.77 6.73 -12.75
CA ILE A 61 3.16 7.74 -13.75
C ILE A 61 3.06 7.23 -15.20
N PRO A 62 3.61 6.05 -15.58
CA PRO A 62 3.63 5.63 -16.98
C PRO A 62 2.24 5.41 -17.61
N VAL A 63 1.22 5.20 -16.79
CA VAL A 63 -0.15 4.92 -17.22
C VAL A 63 -1.13 6.01 -16.82
N LEU A 64 -0.68 7.07 -16.13
CA LEU A 64 -1.53 8.11 -15.55
C LEU A 64 -2.47 8.74 -16.58
N ASN A 65 -1.91 9.18 -17.72
CA ASN A 65 -2.67 9.85 -18.78
C ASN A 65 -3.77 8.97 -19.39
N GLN A 66 -3.62 7.64 -19.34
CA GLN A 66 -4.62 6.70 -19.85
C GLN A 66 -5.75 6.43 -18.84
N HIS A 67 -5.54 6.77 -17.57
CA HIS A 67 -6.42 6.41 -16.46
C HIS A 67 -6.92 7.61 -15.65
N LEU A 68 -6.91 8.83 -16.23
CA LEU A 68 -7.44 10.04 -15.57
C LEU A 68 -8.92 9.92 -15.17
N ALA A 69 -9.69 9.05 -15.84
CA ALA A 69 -11.08 8.76 -15.48
C ALA A 69 -11.24 8.26 -14.03
N ALA A 70 -10.21 7.63 -13.44
CA ALA A 70 -10.21 7.20 -12.05
C ALA A 70 -10.34 8.34 -11.03
N PHE A 71 -10.06 9.58 -11.46
CA PHE A 71 -10.09 10.79 -10.64
C PHE A 71 -11.25 11.72 -11.01
N SER A 72 -12.21 11.24 -11.81
CA SER A 72 -13.35 12.04 -12.24
C SER A 72 -14.25 12.44 -11.07
N THR A 73 -14.60 13.72 -10.98
CA THR A 73 -15.61 14.21 -10.04
C THR A 73 -17.04 14.01 -10.54
N GLN A 74 -17.23 13.81 -11.85
CA GLN A 74 -18.53 13.47 -12.44
C GLN A 74 -18.89 12.01 -12.21
N ASN A 75 -17.87 11.13 -12.21
CA ASN A 75 -18.02 9.70 -11.94
C ASN A 75 -17.04 9.31 -10.83
N PRO A 76 -17.39 9.52 -9.55
CA PRO A 76 -16.51 9.22 -8.43
C PRO A 76 -16.17 7.72 -8.36
N TYR A 77 -14.87 7.43 -8.33
CA TYR A 77 -14.34 6.07 -8.16
C TYR A 77 -13.49 5.94 -6.90
N LEU A 78 -13.51 4.75 -6.31
CA LEU A 78 -12.44 4.23 -5.46
C LEU A 78 -11.34 3.69 -6.35
N SER A 79 -10.18 4.33 -6.32
CA SER A 79 -8.99 3.95 -7.09
C SER A 79 -7.79 3.72 -6.17
N TRP A 80 -6.73 3.09 -6.70
CA TRP A 80 -5.54 2.74 -5.92
C TRP A 80 -4.29 2.70 -6.79
N GLY A 81 -3.14 2.92 -6.17
CA GLY A 81 -1.90 3.03 -6.92
C GLY A 81 -0.64 3.18 -6.09
N HIS A 82 0.44 3.41 -6.85
CA HIS A 82 1.77 3.76 -6.36
C HIS A 82 2.22 5.01 -7.11
N LEU A 83 1.37 6.03 -7.12
CA LEU A 83 1.56 7.24 -7.90
C LEU A 83 2.61 8.11 -7.21
N LEU A 84 3.70 8.37 -7.92
CA LEU A 84 4.76 9.28 -7.47
C LEU A 84 4.24 10.72 -7.49
N PHE A 85 4.71 11.55 -6.57
CA PHE A 85 4.49 12.99 -6.66
C PHE A 85 5.22 13.55 -7.88
N SER A 86 4.47 14.28 -8.69
CA SER A 86 4.93 15.00 -9.89
C SER A 86 3.92 16.12 -10.19
N ASP A 87 4.26 17.00 -11.11
CA ASP A 87 3.33 17.99 -11.67
C ASP A 87 2.06 17.34 -12.26
N ASP A 88 2.23 16.30 -13.08
CA ASP A 88 1.11 15.55 -13.66
C ASP A 88 0.24 14.90 -12.57
N SER A 89 0.87 14.27 -11.57
CA SER A 89 0.15 13.61 -10.47
C SER A 89 -0.62 14.62 -9.62
N ALA A 90 0.01 15.73 -9.24
CA ALA A 90 -0.62 16.77 -8.43
C ALA A 90 -1.80 17.40 -9.17
N THR A 91 -1.66 17.63 -10.48
CA THR A 91 -2.75 18.11 -11.34
C THR A 91 -3.89 17.10 -11.41
N ALA A 92 -3.57 15.81 -11.61
CA ALA A 92 -4.57 14.76 -11.72
C ALA A 92 -5.35 14.52 -10.42
N THR A 93 -4.73 14.68 -9.25
CA THR A 93 -5.34 14.36 -7.95
C THR A 93 -5.82 15.57 -7.13
N HIS A 94 -5.77 16.79 -7.67
CA HIS A 94 -6.10 18.01 -6.92
C HIS A 94 -7.52 18.09 -6.33
N GLN A 95 -8.49 17.34 -6.89
CA GLN A 95 -9.88 17.25 -6.37
C GLN A 95 -10.20 15.90 -5.73
N VAL A 96 -9.19 15.06 -5.52
CA VAL A 96 -9.35 13.68 -5.07
C VAL A 96 -9.06 13.59 -3.58
N LYS A 97 -9.90 12.87 -2.84
CA LYS A 97 -9.63 12.55 -1.44
C LYS A 97 -8.59 11.44 -1.40
N GLN A 98 -7.44 11.70 -0.79
CA GLN A 98 -6.27 10.87 -0.95
C GLN A 98 -5.74 10.39 0.40
N LEU A 99 -5.60 9.07 0.53
CA LEU A 99 -4.83 8.45 1.60
C LEU A 99 -3.44 8.08 1.06
N ILE A 100 -2.42 8.22 1.90
CA ILE A 100 -1.06 7.76 1.61
C ILE A 100 -0.65 6.74 2.64
N ILE A 101 -0.57 5.49 2.22
CA ILE A 101 -0.20 4.40 3.11
C ILE A 101 1.31 4.22 3.11
N VAL A 102 1.89 4.32 4.30
CA VAL A 102 3.31 4.10 4.59
C VAL A 102 3.49 2.92 5.55
N ARG A 103 4.72 2.47 5.70
CA ARG A 103 5.15 1.42 6.64
C ARG A 103 6.44 1.90 7.27
N ASP A 104 6.76 1.45 8.49
CA ASP A 104 8.06 1.74 9.09
C ASP A 104 9.16 1.36 8.07
N PRO A 105 10.04 2.28 7.67
CA PRO A 105 11.17 2.00 6.77
C PRO A 105 11.93 0.72 7.13
N TYR A 106 12.09 0.40 8.42
CA TYR A 106 12.73 -0.85 8.86
C TYR A 106 11.92 -2.09 8.43
N SER A 107 10.62 -2.10 8.71
CA SER A 107 9.71 -3.18 8.33
C SER A 107 9.52 -3.26 6.81
N TRP A 108 9.64 -2.14 6.11
CA TRP A 108 9.53 -2.05 4.67
C TRP A 108 10.70 -2.74 3.96
N VAL A 109 11.94 -2.56 4.42
CA VAL A 109 13.13 -3.25 3.87
C VAL A 109 12.90 -4.76 3.82
N LEU A 110 12.42 -5.35 4.93
CA LEU A 110 12.11 -6.77 5.02
C LEU A 110 10.99 -7.20 4.07
N ALA A 111 9.97 -6.35 3.91
CA ALA A 111 8.83 -6.63 3.03
C ALA A 111 9.21 -6.59 1.55
N ARG A 112 10.05 -5.62 1.16
CA ARG A 112 10.59 -5.52 -0.20
C ARG A 112 11.51 -6.70 -0.52
N ALA A 113 12.37 -7.11 0.42
CA ALA A 113 13.22 -8.28 0.28
C ALA A 113 12.41 -9.56 0.04
N ARG A 114 11.38 -9.81 0.88
CA ARG A 114 10.46 -10.95 0.71
C ARG A 114 9.80 -10.96 -0.66
N PHE A 115 9.36 -9.80 -1.13
CA PHE A 115 8.72 -9.68 -2.44
C PHE A 115 9.70 -9.99 -3.59
N PHE A 116 10.91 -9.45 -3.57
CA PHE A 116 11.91 -9.66 -4.63
C PHE A 116 12.40 -11.11 -4.69
N LEU A 117 12.45 -11.78 -3.54
CA LEU A 117 12.85 -13.18 -3.44
C LEU A 117 11.72 -14.18 -3.69
N SER A 118 10.47 -13.72 -3.80
CA SER A 118 9.31 -14.58 -4.09
C SER A 118 9.15 -14.85 -5.60
N ASP A 119 8.51 -15.97 -5.94
CA ASP A 119 8.14 -16.31 -7.33
C ASP A 119 6.97 -15.46 -7.86
N THR A 120 6.26 -14.77 -6.96
CA THR A 120 5.24 -13.78 -7.29
C THR A 120 5.81 -12.62 -8.11
N PHE A 121 7.10 -12.32 -7.94
CA PHE A 121 7.81 -11.34 -8.76
C PHE A 121 8.66 -12.06 -9.81
N GLN A 122 8.38 -11.79 -11.09
CA GLN A 122 9.15 -12.28 -12.22
C GLN A 122 9.75 -11.10 -12.98
N GLY A 123 11.08 -10.99 -13.02
CA GLY A 123 11.73 -9.86 -13.69
C GLY A 123 13.25 -9.94 -13.76
N ASN A 124 13.92 -8.82 -14.03
CA ASN A 124 15.38 -8.76 -14.25
C ASN A 124 16.23 -9.06 -13.01
N LEU A 125 15.62 -9.56 -11.93
CA LEU A 125 16.24 -9.81 -10.62
C LEU A 125 16.18 -11.29 -10.20
N GLU A 126 15.82 -12.22 -11.09
CA GLU A 126 15.80 -13.66 -10.78
C GLU A 126 17.12 -14.19 -10.23
N HIS A 127 18.26 -13.64 -10.66
CA HIS A 127 19.58 -14.03 -10.17
C HIS A 127 19.76 -13.83 -8.65
N LEU A 128 18.98 -12.93 -8.03
CA LEU A 128 18.98 -12.76 -6.56
C LEU A 128 18.45 -14.01 -5.84
N LYS A 129 17.63 -14.83 -6.51
CA LYS A 129 17.05 -16.07 -5.97
C LYS A 129 18.00 -17.27 -6.07
N SER A 130 19.16 -17.10 -6.71
CA SER A 130 20.13 -18.19 -6.95
C SER A 130 20.77 -18.76 -5.68
N GLY A 131 20.59 -18.12 -4.52
CA GLY A 131 21.20 -18.52 -3.25
C GLY A 131 22.69 -18.15 -3.12
N LYS A 132 23.28 -17.50 -4.13
CA LYS A 132 24.67 -17.02 -4.11
C LYS A 132 24.85 -15.71 -3.34
N ILE A 133 23.76 -15.05 -2.97
CA ILE A 133 23.72 -13.75 -2.32
C ILE A 133 23.16 -13.96 -0.92
N SER A 134 23.88 -13.47 0.09
CA SER A 134 23.43 -13.50 1.49
C SER A 134 22.17 -12.66 1.69
N VAL A 135 21.41 -12.95 2.75
CA VAL A 135 20.21 -12.19 3.08
C VAL A 135 20.58 -10.73 3.38
N GLU A 136 21.69 -10.50 4.08
CA GLU A 136 22.23 -9.18 4.41
C GLU A 136 22.52 -8.36 3.15
N GLN A 137 23.14 -8.98 2.13
CA GLN A 137 23.37 -8.31 0.84
C GLN A 137 22.05 -7.93 0.16
N VAL A 138 21.02 -8.79 0.21
CA VAL A 138 19.69 -8.46 -0.32
C VAL A 138 19.07 -7.30 0.46
N LEU A 139 19.15 -7.30 1.79
CA LEU A 139 18.63 -6.21 2.62
C LEU A 139 19.32 -4.88 2.29
N ASN A 140 20.64 -4.88 2.11
CA ASN A 140 21.40 -3.71 1.70
C ASN A 140 20.94 -3.20 0.32
N MET A 141 20.67 -4.10 -0.64
CA MET A 141 20.10 -3.74 -1.94
C MET A 141 18.68 -3.16 -1.84
N MET A 142 17.90 -3.52 -0.81
CA MET A 142 16.57 -2.92 -0.61
C MET A 142 16.66 -1.50 -0.06
N ILE A 143 17.73 -1.19 0.70
CA ILE A 143 18.03 0.14 1.23
C ILE A 143 18.63 1.04 0.15
N PHE A 144 19.74 0.62 -0.46
CA PHE A 144 20.51 1.41 -1.42
C PHE A 144 20.09 1.22 -2.88
N GLY A 145 19.02 0.45 -3.12
CA GLY A 145 18.59 0.11 -4.47
C GLY A 145 19.54 -0.86 -5.16
N ILE A 146 19.28 -1.09 -6.44
CA ILE A 146 20.14 -1.88 -7.31
C ILE A 146 20.52 -0.96 -8.46
N TYR A 147 21.82 -0.71 -8.61
CA TYR A 147 22.34 0.24 -9.59
C TYR A 147 21.70 0.06 -10.97
N GLN A 148 21.08 1.13 -11.48
CA GLN A 148 20.36 1.19 -12.77
C GLN A 148 19.21 0.18 -12.95
N LYS A 149 18.76 -0.49 -11.88
CA LYS A 149 17.71 -1.53 -11.94
C LYS A 149 16.56 -1.30 -10.98
N ALA A 150 16.83 -0.78 -9.79
CA ALA A 150 15.81 -0.54 -8.77
C ALA A 150 16.16 0.70 -7.95
N PRO A 151 15.18 1.58 -7.67
CA PRO A 151 15.41 2.78 -6.89
C PRO A 151 15.74 2.46 -5.43
N THR A 152 16.44 3.40 -4.80
CA THR A 152 16.76 3.39 -3.37
C THR A 152 15.49 3.51 -2.52
N LEU A 153 15.60 3.15 -1.25
CA LEU A 153 14.55 3.40 -0.26
C LEU A 153 14.21 4.90 -0.20
N GLN A 154 15.24 5.75 -0.18
CA GLN A 154 15.09 7.20 -0.09
C GLN A 154 14.27 7.75 -1.27
N GLU A 155 14.62 7.41 -2.51
CA GLU A 155 13.89 7.85 -3.70
C GLU A 155 12.42 7.41 -3.66
N ILE A 156 12.17 6.15 -3.29
CA ILE A 156 10.82 5.61 -3.20
C ILE A 156 9.99 6.38 -2.17
N TYR A 157 10.46 6.51 -0.93
CA TYR A 157 9.70 7.20 0.09
C TYR A 157 9.57 8.70 -0.18
N THR A 158 10.59 9.32 -0.77
CA THR A 158 10.56 10.73 -1.15
C THR A 158 9.39 10.99 -2.09
N HIS A 159 9.28 10.23 -3.16
CA HIS A 159 8.28 10.50 -4.19
C HIS A 159 6.92 9.84 -3.93
N ASN A 160 6.85 8.69 -3.27
CA ASN A 160 5.59 8.02 -2.97
C ASN A 160 4.90 8.52 -1.68
N ALA A 161 5.61 9.18 -0.77
CA ALA A 161 5.04 9.64 0.50
C ALA A 161 5.45 11.06 0.88
N VAL A 162 6.75 11.32 1.11
CA VAL A 162 7.20 12.56 1.75
C VAL A 162 6.82 13.80 0.94
N SER A 163 6.96 13.76 -0.39
CA SER A 163 6.63 14.89 -1.26
C SER A 163 5.14 15.22 -1.32
N TRP A 164 4.27 14.32 -0.85
CA TRP A 164 2.84 14.56 -0.73
C TRP A 164 2.45 15.18 0.62
N LEU A 165 3.31 15.12 1.63
CA LEU A 165 3.00 15.67 2.95
C LEU A 165 2.79 17.19 2.87
N GLY A 166 1.89 17.71 3.71
CA GLY A 166 1.51 19.13 3.70
C GLY A 166 0.57 19.53 2.57
N THR A 167 0.15 18.58 1.72
CA THR A 167 -0.99 18.75 0.80
C THR A 167 -2.30 18.31 1.48
N HIS A 168 -3.37 18.07 0.72
CA HIS A 168 -4.66 17.59 1.22
C HIS A 168 -4.71 16.07 1.48
N THR A 169 -3.56 15.40 1.54
CA THR A 169 -3.49 13.94 1.76
C THR A 169 -3.43 13.57 3.24
N GLU A 170 -4.10 12.50 3.63
CA GLU A 170 -3.99 11.91 4.96
C GLU A 170 -2.92 10.79 4.99
N LEU A 171 -1.97 10.88 5.92
CA LEU A 171 -0.91 9.88 6.08
C LEU A 171 -1.39 8.73 6.97
N VAL A 172 -1.29 7.50 6.46
CA VAL A 172 -1.77 6.30 7.17
C VAL A 172 -0.61 5.33 7.38
N LYS A 173 -0.32 4.95 8.62
CA LYS A 173 0.69 3.95 8.93
C LYS A 173 0.10 2.54 8.83
N PHE A 174 0.80 1.66 8.13
CA PHE A 174 0.43 0.25 8.04
C PHE A 174 0.31 -0.41 9.41
N GLU A 175 1.19 -0.05 10.34
CA GLU A 175 1.22 -0.57 11.70
C GLU A 175 -0.06 -0.21 12.48
N ASP A 176 -0.58 1.01 12.31
CA ASP A 176 -1.82 1.45 12.95
C ASP A 176 -3.02 0.65 12.41
N ILE A 177 -3.09 0.43 11.09
CA ILE A 177 -4.11 -0.46 10.48
C ILE A 177 -4.05 -1.84 11.15
N ILE A 178 -2.86 -2.43 11.26
CA ILE A 178 -2.70 -3.78 11.83
C ILE A 178 -3.06 -3.81 13.32
N GLN A 179 -2.69 -2.78 14.08
CA GLN A 179 -3.05 -2.64 15.49
C GLN A 179 -4.58 -2.60 15.66
N HIS A 180 -5.28 -1.76 14.89
CA HIS A 180 -6.73 -1.63 14.99
C HIS A 180 -7.48 -2.85 14.45
N LEU A 181 -6.93 -3.56 13.45
CA LEU A 181 -7.48 -4.84 12.99
C LEU A 181 -7.43 -5.93 14.07
N LYS A 182 -6.34 -5.98 14.86
CA LYS A 182 -6.23 -6.95 15.97
C LYS A 182 -7.20 -6.64 17.11
N ASN A 183 -7.58 -5.38 17.26
CA ASN A 183 -8.39 -4.86 18.37
C ASN A 183 -9.72 -4.28 17.88
N LEU A 184 -10.37 -4.93 16.90
CA LEU A 184 -11.50 -4.35 16.16
C LEU A 184 -12.74 -4.07 17.02
N ASP A 185 -12.88 -4.74 18.16
CA ASP A 185 -13.98 -4.52 19.10
C ASP A 185 -13.76 -3.33 20.04
N SER A 186 -12.60 -2.67 19.97
CA SER A 186 -12.30 -1.48 20.78
C SER A 186 -12.96 -0.21 20.22
N PRO A 187 -13.36 0.75 21.08
CA PRO A 187 -13.78 2.08 20.64
C PRO A 187 -12.72 2.77 19.78
N GLN A 188 -11.45 2.61 20.12
CA GLN A 188 -10.33 3.21 19.39
C GLN A 188 -10.23 2.68 17.95
N ALA A 189 -10.57 1.41 17.70
CA ALA A 189 -10.65 0.89 16.34
C ALA A 189 -11.78 1.55 15.55
N LYS A 190 -12.95 1.77 16.17
CA LYS A 190 -14.05 2.51 15.53
C LYS A 190 -13.60 3.92 15.16
N ASP A 191 -13.01 4.65 16.11
CA ASP A 191 -12.55 6.03 15.90
C ASP A 191 -11.49 6.11 14.81
N TYR A 192 -10.55 5.16 14.77
CA TYR A 192 -9.53 5.07 13.73
C TYR A 192 -10.15 4.89 12.33
N PHE A 193 -11.03 3.90 12.16
CA PHE A 193 -11.65 3.65 10.85
C PHE A 193 -12.64 4.75 10.45
N GLN A 194 -13.29 5.39 11.42
CA GLN A 194 -14.12 6.58 11.16
C GLN A 194 -13.24 7.74 10.66
N GLY A 195 -12.08 7.98 11.29
CA GLY A 195 -11.13 9.00 10.82
C GLY A 195 -10.67 8.77 9.37
N LEU A 196 -10.44 7.52 8.96
CA LEU A 196 -10.14 7.21 7.56
C LEU A 196 -11.31 7.52 6.61
N PHE A 197 -12.55 7.29 7.06
CA PHE A 197 -13.77 7.61 6.31
C PHE A 197 -13.97 9.12 6.19
N ASP A 198 -13.71 9.86 7.27
CA ASP A 198 -13.82 11.31 7.33
C ASP A 198 -12.81 11.95 6.37
N ALA A 199 -11.55 11.48 6.39
CA ALA A 199 -10.51 11.92 5.44
C ALA A 199 -10.89 11.65 3.97
N CYS A 200 -11.70 10.62 3.72
CA CYS A 200 -12.22 10.28 2.39
C CYS A 200 -13.60 10.88 2.09
N GLU A 201 -14.18 11.63 3.02
CA GLU A 201 -15.54 12.16 2.95
C GLU A 201 -16.62 11.11 2.61
N MET A 202 -16.45 9.90 3.17
CA MET A 202 -17.34 8.76 2.95
C MET A 202 -18.52 8.71 3.94
N GLY A 203 -18.56 9.65 4.90
CA GLY A 203 -19.58 9.75 5.93
C GLY A 203 -19.41 8.74 7.07
N GLU A 204 -20.48 8.50 7.82
CA GLU A 204 -20.44 7.60 8.98
C GLU A 204 -20.28 6.13 8.58
N LEU A 205 -19.46 5.41 9.35
CA LEU A 205 -19.36 3.96 9.27
C LEU A 205 -20.74 3.29 9.46
N PRO A 206 -21.13 2.35 8.60
CA PRO A 206 -22.40 1.64 8.75
C PRO A 206 -22.39 0.71 9.96
N PRO A 207 -23.55 0.27 10.49
CA PRO A 207 -23.60 -0.58 11.69
C PRO A 207 -22.81 -1.90 11.59
N ASP A 208 -22.68 -2.44 10.38
CA ASP A 208 -21.98 -3.68 10.02
C ASP A 208 -20.49 -3.46 9.68
N TRP A 209 -19.92 -2.28 9.95
CA TRP A 209 -18.54 -1.92 9.58
C TRP A 209 -17.49 -2.94 10.03
N LYS A 210 -17.64 -3.50 11.23
CA LYS A 210 -16.70 -4.51 11.77
C LYS A 210 -16.63 -5.75 10.89
N GLU A 211 -17.78 -6.20 10.40
CA GLU A 211 -17.85 -7.38 9.55
C GLU A 211 -17.17 -7.12 8.21
N ARG A 212 -17.48 -5.99 7.58
CA ARG A 212 -16.86 -5.55 6.32
C ARG A 212 -15.35 -5.44 6.42
N ILE A 213 -14.84 -4.87 7.52
CA ILE A 213 -13.40 -4.81 7.77
C ILE A 213 -12.80 -6.20 7.93
N LYS A 214 -13.45 -7.11 8.68
CA LYS A 214 -12.98 -8.50 8.81
C LYS A 214 -12.90 -9.20 7.45
N VAL A 215 -13.92 -9.05 6.61
CA VAL A 215 -13.94 -9.64 5.26
C VAL A 215 -12.87 -9.04 4.35
N GLY A 216 -12.78 -7.70 4.29
CA GLY A 216 -11.81 -7.02 3.45
C GLY A 216 -10.35 -7.19 3.91
N SER A 217 -10.13 -7.44 5.21
CA SER A 217 -8.79 -7.68 5.77
C SER A 217 -8.38 -9.16 5.83
N ASP A 218 -9.26 -10.09 5.42
CA ASP A 218 -8.92 -11.52 5.37
C ASP A 218 -7.73 -11.73 4.43
N ARG A 219 -6.65 -12.29 4.99
CA ARG A 219 -5.41 -12.53 4.26
C ARG A 219 -5.59 -13.54 3.13
N LYS A 220 -6.60 -14.40 3.18
CA LYS A 220 -6.97 -15.30 2.06
C LYS A 220 -7.36 -14.54 0.79
N GLN A 221 -7.77 -13.27 0.94
CA GLN A 221 -8.16 -12.36 -0.13
C GLN A 221 -7.00 -11.50 -0.67
N SER A 222 -5.77 -11.71 -0.18
CA SER A 222 -4.61 -10.94 -0.61
C SER A 222 -3.52 -11.85 -1.18
N GLY A 223 -3.41 -11.90 -2.51
CA GLY A 223 -2.35 -12.66 -3.19
C GLY A 223 -0.91 -12.19 -2.89
N THR A 224 -0.73 -11.07 -2.17
CA THR A 224 0.60 -10.57 -1.77
C THR A 224 0.82 -10.59 -0.25
N ALA A 225 -0.06 -11.23 0.53
CA ALA A 225 0.20 -11.49 1.94
C ALA A 225 1.46 -12.36 2.09
N ARG A 226 2.21 -12.22 3.20
CA ARG A 226 3.50 -12.90 3.41
C ARG A 226 3.37 -14.41 3.25
N GLU A 227 2.30 -14.98 3.78
CA GLU A 227 1.95 -16.41 3.72
C GLU A 227 1.53 -16.90 2.33
N ASN A 228 1.13 -15.97 1.44
CA ASN A 228 0.66 -16.29 0.10
C ASN A 228 1.75 -16.08 -0.98
N LEU A 229 2.94 -15.61 -0.60
CA LEU A 229 4.08 -15.53 -1.50
C LEU A 229 4.59 -16.94 -1.81
N SER A 230 4.66 -17.29 -3.09
CA SER A 230 5.18 -18.57 -3.58
C SER A 230 6.71 -18.54 -3.69
N GLY A 231 7.35 -19.71 -3.60
CA GLY A 231 8.77 -19.90 -3.87
C GLY A 231 9.61 -20.35 -2.70
N LYS A 232 10.93 -20.40 -2.91
CA LYS A 232 11.90 -20.89 -1.92
C LYS A 232 11.82 -20.00 -0.67
N LYS A 233 11.67 -20.62 0.51
CA LYS A 233 11.72 -19.89 1.78
C LYS A 233 13.16 -19.46 2.04
N PHE A 234 13.44 -18.17 1.85
CA PHE A 234 14.67 -17.54 2.32
C PHE A 234 14.50 -17.20 3.81
N ASP A 235 15.56 -17.38 4.59
CA ASP A 235 15.57 -17.10 6.02
C ASP A 235 15.71 -15.59 6.25
N ILE A 236 14.63 -14.84 5.98
CA ILE A 236 14.57 -13.39 6.19
C ILE A 236 14.13 -13.13 7.63
N PRO A 237 14.93 -12.39 8.42
CA PRO A 237 14.66 -12.18 9.84
C PRO A 237 13.31 -11.47 10.06
N ASN A 238 12.74 -11.65 11.25
CA ASN A 238 11.49 -11.01 11.61
C ASN A 238 11.67 -9.51 11.89
N GLU A 239 12.86 -9.10 12.30
CA GLU A 239 13.26 -7.71 12.52
C GLU A 239 14.50 -7.37 11.69
N LEU A 240 14.65 -6.10 11.32
CA LEU A 240 15.81 -5.65 10.56
C LEU A 240 17.05 -5.68 11.48
N PRO A 241 18.17 -6.29 11.08
CA PRO A 241 19.36 -6.31 11.94
C PRO A 241 19.91 -4.89 12.18
N GLU A 242 20.61 -4.72 13.29
CA GLU A 242 21.02 -3.39 13.79
C GLU A 242 21.89 -2.61 12.79
N THR A 243 22.83 -3.28 12.14
CA THR A 243 23.66 -2.67 11.10
C THR A 243 22.80 -2.13 9.95
N GLN A 244 21.78 -2.87 9.50
CA GLN A 244 20.89 -2.42 8.43
C GLN A 244 19.95 -1.29 8.90
N LYS A 245 19.56 -1.25 10.17
CA LYS A 245 18.84 -0.08 10.74
C LYS A 245 19.72 1.17 10.65
N GLN A 246 20.98 1.09 11.08
CA GLN A 246 21.94 2.19 10.92
C GLN A 246 22.14 2.60 9.45
N MET A 247 22.15 1.64 8.52
CA MET A 247 22.20 1.93 7.09
C MET A 247 20.96 2.66 6.58
N VAL A 248 19.76 2.35 7.09
CA VAL A 248 18.53 3.09 6.77
C VAL A 248 18.66 4.53 7.24
N GLU A 249 19.13 4.75 8.47
CA GLU A 249 19.33 6.12 9.01
C GLU A 249 20.38 6.90 8.23
N PHE A 250 21.44 6.23 7.75
CA PHE A 250 22.42 6.83 6.87
C PHE A 250 21.85 7.18 5.48
N ALA A 251 21.08 6.26 4.89
CA ALA A 251 20.58 6.38 3.52
C ALA A 251 19.38 7.34 3.40
N ALA A 252 18.55 7.45 4.44
CA ALA A 252 17.37 8.31 4.46
C ALA A 252 17.22 9.01 5.82
N PRO A 253 18.14 9.94 6.18
CA PRO A 253 18.13 10.58 7.49
C PRO A 253 16.80 11.29 7.79
N GLY A 254 16.24 11.04 8.97
CA GLY A 254 15.01 11.68 9.43
C GLY A 254 13.72 11.16 8.77
N LEU A 255 13.80 10.14 7.90
CA LEU A 255 12.62 9.58 7.25
C LEU A 255 11.65 8.96 8.25
N ARG A 256 12.14 8.23 9.25
CA ARG A 256 11.26 7.64 10.28
C ARG A 256 10.52 8.71 11.08
N LYS A 257 11.25 9.76 11.48
CA LYS A 257 10.70 10.92 12.18
C LYS A 257 9.63 11.65 11.38
N ILE A 258 9.86 11.99 10.10
CA ILE A 258 8.86 12.72 9.30
C ILE A 258 7.60 11.88 9.04
N LEU A 259 7.71 10.55 9.06
CA LEU A 259 6.58 9.63 8.98
C LEU A 259 5.90 9.36 10.34
N GLY A 260 6.43 9.90 11.44
CA GLY A 260 5.88 9.77 12.79
C GLY A 260 6.17 8.44 13.48
N TYR A 261 7.28 7.77 13.15
CA TYR A 261 7.74 6.55 13.84
C TYR A 261 8.69 6.82 15.02
N GLU A 262 8.98 8.09 15.31
CA GLU A 262 9.85 8.57 16.39
C GLU A 262 9.20 9.74 17.13
#